data_AF-A0A8S8YW27-F1
#
_entry.id   AF-A0A8S8YW27-F1
#
_cell.length_a   1.000
_cell.length_b   1.000
_cell.length_c   1.000
_cell.angle_alpha   90.00
_cell.angle_beta   90.00
_cell.angle_gamma   90.00
#
_symmetry.space_group_name_H-M   'P 1'
#
loop_
_entity.id
_entity.type
_entity.pdbx_description
1 polymer ?
#
loop_
_entity_poly.entity_id
_entity_poly.type
_entity_poly.pdbx_seq_one_letter_code
_entity_poly.pdbx_strand_id
1 'polypeptide(L)'
;MVSEIVPFRIQQIVDNGNAVQLSLIEDVQTEPLSQKQLIMENVSKKLDSETKEQVMPLLEAILHAQPNIKVKSYANTSIAITMPKNRYDKMGRPQVGERLQIDLKKI
;
A
#
# COMPACT_ATOMS: atom_id res chain seq x y z
N MET A 1 11.80 15.84 16.22
CA MET A 1 11.40 14.56 15.62
C MET A 1 10.01 14.75 15.04
N VAL A 2 9.82 14.44 13.75
CA VAL A 2 8.55 14.64 13.05
C VAL A 2 7.60 13.52 13.46
N SER A 3 6.44 13.84 14.04
CA SER A 3 5.33 12.90 14.24
C SER A 3 4.72 12.65 12.87
N GLU A 4 4.80 11.42 12.38
CA GLU A 4 4.26 11.06 11.08
C GLU A 4 2.78 10.71 11.27
N ILE A 5 1.89 11.59 10.80
CA ILE A 5 0.45 11.36 10.81
C ILE A 5 0.10 10.62 9.51
N VAL A 6 -0.06 9.31 9.60
CA VAL A 6 -0.44 8.46 8.46
C VAL A 6 -1.93 8.14 8.55
N PRO A 7 -2.73 8.38 7.49
CA PRO A 7 -4.13 7.97 7.46
C PRO A 7 -4.22 6.45 7.29
N PHE A 8 -5.08 5.79 8.07
CA PHE A 8 -5.37 4.36 7.94
C PHE A 8 -6.81 4.16 7.50
N ARG A 9 -7.05 3.29 6.52
CA ARG A 9 -8.38 2.91 6.06
C ARG A 9 -8.87 1.66 6.78
N ILE A 10 -10.12 1.65 7.23
CA ILE A 10 -10.77 0.47 7.78
C ILE A 10 -11.04 -0.53 6.65
N GLN A 11 -10.43 -1.71 6.74
CA GLN A 11 -10.61 -2.80 5.77
C GLN A 11 -11.71 -3.77 6.21
N GLN A 12 -11.79 -4.05 7.52
CA GLN A 12 -12.74 -5.00 8.07
C GLN A 12 -13.20 -4.57 9.45
N ILE A 13 -14.44 -4.91 9.78
CA ILE A 13 -15.05 -4.75 11.10
C ILE A 13 -15.66 -6.10 11.49
N VAL A 14 -15.38 -6.55 12.71
CA VAL A 14 -15.99 -7.73 13.32
C VAL A 14 -16.60 -7.32 14.65
N ASP A 15 -17.91 -7.48 14.80
CA ASP A 15 -18.65 -7.18 16.03
C ASP A 15 -19.12 -8.48 16.69
N ASN A 16 -18.62 -8.74 17.90
CA ASN A 16 -18.92 -9.94 18.67
C ASN A 16 -19.90 -9.64 19.84
N GLY A 17 -20.61 -8.51 19.79
CA GLY A 17 -21.56 -8.06 20.83
C GLY A 17 -20.89 -7.25 21.94
N ASN A 18 -19.85 -7.78 22.58
CA ASN A 18 -19.15 -7.10 23.68
C ASN A 18 -17.99 -6.21 23.21
N ALA A 19 -17.37 -6.58 22.09
CA ALA A 19 -16.22 -5.91 21.53
C ALA A 19 -16.32 -5.85 20.01
N VAL A 20 -15.69 -4.81 19.45
CA VAL A 20 -15.54 -4.60 18.02
C VAL A 20 -14.06 -4.68 17.69
N GLN A 21 -13.72 -5.48 16.70
CA GLN A 21 -12.39 -5.57 16.13
C GLN A 21 -12.36 -4.85 14.77
N LEU A 22 -11.42 -3.92 14.63
CA LEU A 22 -11.16 -3.18 13.40
C LEU A 22 -9.82 -3.65 12.83
N SER A 23 -9.81 -3.99 11.55
CA SER A 23 -8.58 -4.18 10.78
C SER A 23 -8.36 -2.95 9.92
N LEU A 24 -7.24 -2.28 10.10
CA LEU A 24 -6.86 -1.08 9.36
C LEU A 24 -5.56 -1.29 8.60
N ILE A 25 -5.50 -0.71 7.41
CA ILE A 25 -4.29 -0.66 6.59
C ILE A 25 -3.93 0.80 6.32
N GLU A 26 -2.65 1.12 6.19
CA GLU A 26 -2.25 2.45 5.73
C GLU A 26 -2.96 2.78 4.43
N ASP A 27 -3.58 3.97 4.36
CA ASP A 27 -4.20 4.49 3.14
C ASP A 27 -3.14 5.10 2.24
N VAL A 28 -2.15 4.27 1.90
CA VAL A 28 -1.13 4.59 0.91
C VAL A 28 -1.63 4.14 -0.46
N GLN A 29 -1.59 5.05 -1.44
CA GLN A 29 -1.66 4.64 -2.84
C GLN A 29 -0.35 3.93 -3.16
N THR A 30 -0.35 2.61 -3.06
CA THR A 30 0.74 1.81 -3.62
C THR A 30 0.58 1.86 -5.13
N GLU A 31 1.55 2.42 -5.85
CA GLU A 31 1.68 2.07 -7.25
C GLU A 31 1.97 0.56 -7.31
N PRO A 32 1.17 -0.23 -8.04
CA PRO A 32 1.47 -1.63 -8.27
C PRO A 32 2.85 -1.70 -8.93
N LEU A 33 3.67 -2.71 -8.59
CA LEU A 33 4.92 -3.12 -9.26
C LEU A 33 5.46 -2.15 -10.31
N SER A 34 6.65 -1.57 -10.08
CA SER A 34 7.22 -0.51 -10.92
C SER A 34 6.93 -0.77 -12.41
N GLN A 35 6.27 0.18 -13.07
CA GLN A 35 5.85 0.05 -14.47
C GLN A 35 7.00 -0.44 -15.37
N LYS A 36 8.25 -0.09 -15.01
CA LYS A 36 9.50 -0.58 -15.62
C LYS A 36 9.62 -2.11 -15.58
N GLN A 37 9.41 -2.76 -14.43
CA GLN A 37 9.47 -4.22 -14.28
C GLN A 37 8.36 -4.93 -15.07
N LEU A 38 7.14 -4.38 -15.04
CA LEU A 38 6.00 -4.91 -15.79
C LEU A 38 6.23 -4.83 -17.31
N ILE A 39 6.78 -3.71 -17.80
CA ILE A 39 7.15 -3.55 -19.21
C ILE A 39 8.26 -4.54 -19.59
N MET A 40 9.31 -4.65 -18.76
CA MET A 40 10.42 -5.56 -19.02
C MET A 40 9.97 -7.03 -19.07
N GLU A 41 9.10 -7.44 -18.16
CA GLU A 41 8.56 -8.80 -18.11
C GLU A 41 7.63 -9.10 -19.31
N ASN A 42 6.78 -8.15 -19.70
CA ASN A 42 5.88 -8.32 -20.85
C ASN A 42 6.63 -8.37 -22.18
N VAL A 43 7.64 -7.52 -22.36
CA VAL A 43 8.46 -7.48 -23.58
C VAL A 43 9.33 -8.74 -23.66
N SER A 44 9.99 -9.12 -22.56
CA SER A 44 10.79 -10.35 -22.54
C SER A 44 9.96 -11.62 -22.72
N LYS A 45 8.67 -11.67 -22.34
CA LYS A 45 7.82 -12.84 -22.63
C LYS A 45 7.41 -12.96 -24.10
N LYS A 46 7.41 -11.85 -24.87
CA LYS A 46 6.91 -11.81 -26.25
C LYS A 46 7.98 -11.92 -27.33
N LEU A 47 9.25 -11.78 -26.95
CA LEU A 47 10.38 -11.82 -27.88
C LEU A 47 11.07 -13.20 -27.83
N ASP A 48 11.58 -13.65 -28.97
CA ASP A 48 12.55 -14.74 -29.07
C ASP A 48 13.93 -14.31 -28.53
N SER A 49 14.81 -15.28 -28.28
CA SER A 49 16.12 -15.06 -27.65
C SER A 49 17.04 -14.11 -28.43
N GLU A 50 17.01 -14.15 -29.76
CA GLU A 50 17.84 -13.31 -30.63
C GLU A 50 17.35 -11.85 -30.60
N THR A 51 16.03 -11.65 -30.66
CA THR A 51 15.44 -10.32 -30.63
C THR A 51 15.54 -9.66 -29.25
N LYS A 52 15.53 -10.44 -28.17
CA LYS A 52 15.75 -9.92 -26.80
C LYS A 52 17.10 -9.25 -26.64
N GLU A 53 18.18 -9.86 -27.14
CA GLU A 53 19.53 -9.31 -26.99
C GLU A 53 19.68 -7.93 -27.66
N GLN A 54 18.92 -7.68 -28.72
CA GLN A 54 18.94 -6.40 -29.44
C GLN A 54 18.00 -5.36 -28.81
N VAL A 55 16.81 -5.78 -28.33
CA VAL A 55 15.75 -4.86 -27.88
C VAL A 55 15.86 -4.50 -26.40
N MET A 56 16.33 -5.41 -25.55
CA MET A 56 16.43 -5.19 -24.10
C MET A 56 17.37 -4.02 -23.72
N PRO A 57 18.57 -3.87 -24.32
CA PRO A 57 19.45 -2.74 -24.01
C PRO A 57 18.84 -1.37 -24.36
N LEU A 58 18.08 -1.30 -25.45
CA LEU A 58 17.37 -0.08 -25.86
C LEU A 58 16.22 0.25 -24.92
N LEU A 59 15.45 -0.77 -24.53
CA LEU A 59 14.36 -0.62 -23.57
C LEU A 59 14.87 -0.17 -22.20
N GLU A 60 15.98 -0.73 -21.72
CA GLU A 60 16.63 -0.31 -20.47
C GLU A 60 17.08 1.15 -20.53
N ALA A 61 17.70 1.58 -21.64
CA ALA A 61 18.12 2.97 -21.81
C ALA A 61 16.93 3.96 -21.79
N ILE A 62 15.82 3.62 -22.46
CA ILE A 62 14.59 4.42 -22.46
C ILE A 62 13.99 4.48 -21.05
N LEU A 63 13.89 3.34 -20.35
CA LEU A 63 13.37 3.28 -18.99
C LEU A 63 14.30 3.97 -17.98
N HIS A 64 15.61 4.05 -18.24
CA HIS A 64 16.56 4.77 -17.40
C HIS A 64 16.48 6.29 -17.60
N ALA A 65 16.21 6.74 -18.83
CA ALA A 65 16.00 8.15 -19.15
C ALA A 65 14.66 8.71 -18.63
N GLN A 66 13.71 7.84 -18.28
CA GLN A 66 12.48 8.26 -17.62
C GLN A 66 12.77 8.77 -16.19
N PRO A 67 12.13 9.87 -15.75
CA PRO A 67 12.30 10.38 -14.40
C PRO A 67 12.07 9.27 -13.39
N ASN A 68 13.02 9.09 -12.46
CA ASN A 68 12.93 8.07 -11.42
C ASN A 68 11.77 8.42 -10.48
N ILE A 69 10.60 7.81 -10.75
CA ILE A 69 9.52 7.70 -9.78
C ILE A 69 10.08 6.81 -8.67
N LYS A 70 10.42 7.41 -7.53
CA LYS A 70 10.99 6.69 -6.38
C LYS A 70 9.97 5.65 -5.93
N VAL A 71 10.19 4.40 -6.33
CA VAL A 71 9.46 3.24 -5.82
C VAL A 71 9.88 3.06 -4.39
N LYS A 72 9.19 3.73 -3.47
CA LYS A 72 9.20 3.32 -2.08
C LYS A 72 8.37 2.05 -2.03
N SER A 73 9.04 0.90 -1.96
CA SER A 73 8.46 -0.31 -1.39
C SER A 73 8.12 0.03 0.06
N TYR A 74 6.96 0.63 0.29
CA TYR A 74 6.51 0.91 1.64
C TYR A 74 6.11 -0.44 2.23
N ALA A 75 6.84 -0.87 3.27
CA ALA A 75 6.33 -1.89 4.18
C ALA A 75 4.97 -1.37 4.67
N ASN A 76 3.89 -2.11 4.36
CA ASN A 76 2.55 -1.69 4.69
C ASN A 76 2.30 -1.92 6.19
N THR A 77 2.05 -0.86 6.96
CA THR A 77 1.63 -1.04 8.35
C THR A 77 0.17 -1.51 8.38
N SER A 78 -0.07 -2.64 9.04
CA SER A 78 -1.41 -3.12 9.36
C SER A 78 -1.64 -3.02 10.86
N ILE A 79 -2.81 -2.51 11.24
CA ILE A 79 -3.20 -2.30 12.64
C ILE A 79 -4.48 -3.06 12.90
N ALA A 80 -4.47 -3.95 13.89
CA ALA A 80 -5.66 -4.58 14.43
C ALA A 80 -6.00 -3.94 15.78
N ILE A 81 -7.18 -3.32 15.88
CA ILE A 81 -7.67 -2.69 17.12
C ILE A 81 -8.88 -3.45 17.61
N THR A 82 -8.79 -4.05 18.80
CA THR A 82 -9.95 -4.58 19.51
C THR A 82 -10.35 -3.60 20.59
N MET A 83 -11.60 -3.14 20.58
CA MET A 83 -12.11 -2.21 21.57
C MET A 83 -13.52 -2.61 22.06
N PRO A 84 -13.92 -2.20 23.27
CA PRO A 84 -15.29 -2.42 23.74
C PRO A 84 -16.31 -1.70 22.85
N LYS A 85 -17.50 -2.31 22.67
CA LYS A 85 -18.55 -1.78 21.79
C LYS A 85 -18.97 -0.35 22.14
N ASN A 86 -19.02 -0.02 23.43
CA ASN A 86 -19.36 1.33 23.88
C ASN A 86 -18.37 2.41 23.39
N ARG A 87 -17.09 2.09 23.20
CA ARG A 87 -16.08 3.01 22.70
C ARG A 87 -16.24 3.20 21.19
N TYR A 88 -16.46 2.10 20.47
CA TYR A 88 -16.75 2.13 19.03
C TYR A 88 -18.02 2.95 18.73
N ASP A 89 -19.08 2.78 19.52
CA ASP A 89 -20.31 3.56 19.39
C ASP A 89 -20.07 5.06 19.62
N LYS A 90 -19.28 5.42 20.64
CA LYS A 90 -18.91 6.81 20.94
C LYS A 90 -18.05 7.45 19.84
N MET A 91 -17.34 6.66 19.04
CA MET A 91 -16.60 7.13 17.88
C MET A 91 -17.49 7.41 16.66
N GLY A 92 -18.81 7.26 16.77
CA GLY A 92 -19.74 7.47 15.66
C GLY A 92 -19.90 6.25 14.76
N ARG A 93 -19.46 5.06 15.22
CA ARG A 93 -19.53 3.79 14.47
C ARG A 93 -18.85 3.89 13.09
N PRO A 94 -17.53 4.11 13.05
CA PRO A 94 -16.83 4.26 11.78
C PRO A 94 -16.95 2.99 10.93
N GLN A 95 -17.16 3.16 9.63
CA GLN A 95 -17.51 2.11 8.67
C GLN A 95 -16.30 1.62 7.85
N VAL A 96 -16.45 0.44 7.23
CA VAL A 96 -15.47 -0.06 6.25
C VAL A 96 -15.29 0.96 5.13
N GLY A 97 -14.04 1.27 4.80
CA GLY A 97 -13.67 2.28 3.80
C GLY A 97 -13.42 3.67 4.39
N GLU A 98 -13.90 3.96 5.60
CA GLU A 98 -13.58 5.21 6.28
C GLU A 98 -12.14 5.23 6.80
N ARG A 99 -11.63 6.43 7.06
CA ARG A 99 -10.25 6.65 7.50
C ARG A 99 -10.22 7.01 8.97
N LEU A 100 -9.33 6.37 9.72
CA LEU A 100 -8.96 6.77 11.07
C LEU A 100 -7.54 7.35 11.07
N GLN A 101 -7.36 8.43 11.81
CA GLN A 101 -6.05 8.98 12.09
C GLN A 101 -5.42 8.23 13.28
N ILE A 102 -4.21 7.73 13.11
CA ILE A 102 -3.45 7.04 14.16
C ILE A 102 -2.11 7.75 14.33
N ASP A 103 -1.79 8.15 15.57
CA ASP A 103 -0.53 8.80 15.93
C ASP A 103 0.35 7.78 16.70
N LEU A 104 1.50 7.43 16.14
CA LEU A 104 2.44 6.47 16.70
C LEU A 104 3.64 7.21 17.31
N LYS A 105 3.84 7.06 18.63
CA LYS A 105 4.94 7.68 19.36
C LYS A 105 5.65 6.67 20.25
N LYS A 106 6.99 6.63 20.17
CA LYS A 106 7.83 5.88 21.12
C LYS A 106 7.90 6.65 22.44
N ILE A 107 7.71 5.94 23.55
CA ILE A 107 7.87 6.45 24.92
C ILE A 107 9.20 5.94 25.47
#